data_AF-M3C308-F1
#
_entry.id   AF-M3C308-F1
#
_cell.length_a   1.000
_cell.length_b   1.000
_cell.length_c   1.000
_cell.angle_alpha   90.00
_cell.angle_beta   90.00
_cell.angle_gamma   90.00
#
_symmetry.space_group_name_H-M   'P 1'
#
loop_
_entity.id
_entity.type
_entity.pdbx_description
1 polymer ?
#
loop_
_entity_poly.entity_id
_entity_poly.type
_entity_poly.pdbx_seq_one_letter_code
_entity_poly.pdbx_strand_id
1 'polypeptide(L)'
;MPQPGVLARAWFKWKTLRLPWRKTFLVGFDLSGNTFWEFKDALNTNRMRRIVKYNNKTPHYSDVKVTPQWHQWLRNTRDEPPTIQEQQHDISRQAMMKRLAAEADERWNSKPSFLDGPSRNQPQPAIGVKDPGGYMEQTEPEQQQGVRSAVDEPEKVEAASQGKQEGLDEGRFKGTKTKDRKPNPWDQARPKGNAGENWQPAGWTPMPAQRGR
;
A
#
# COMPACT_ATOMS: atom_id res chain seq x y z
N MET A 1 -15.21 15.88 21.13
CA MET A 1 -14.22 15.58 22.19
C MET A 1 -14.21 16.74 23.18
N PRO A 2 -14.18 16.50 24.50
CA PRO A 2 -14.11 17.57 25.48
C PRO A 2 -12.75 18.26 25.35
N GLN A 3 -12.76 19.54 24.98
CA GLN A 3 -11.55 20.36 25.01
C GLN A 3 -11.06 20.45 26.45
N PRO A 4 -9.74 20.37 26.72
CA PRO A 4 -9.23 20.58 28.07
C PRO A 4 -9.67 21.96 28.55
N GLY A 5 -10.22 22.01 29.77
CA GLY A 5 -10.63 23.27 30.40
C GLY A 5 -9.47 24.26 30.46
N VAL A 6 -9.76 25.55 30.62
CA VAL A 6 -8.75 26.63 30.58
C VAL A 6 -7.62 26.39 31.60
N LEU A 7 -7.97 25.92 32.81
CA LEU A 7 -7.01 25.55 33.85
C LEU A 7 -6.12 24.38 33.43
N ALA A 8 -6.70 23.34 32.83
CA ALA A 8 -5.94 22.20 32.33
C ALA A 8 -4.98 22.62 31.20
N ARG A 9 -5.41 23.52 30.30
CA ARG A 9 -4.55 24.09 29.25
C ARG A 9 -3.39 24.88 29.83
N ALA A 10 -3.64 25.74 30.83
CA ALA A 10 -2.58 26.47 31.52
C ALA A 10 -1.62 25.53 32.23
N TRP A 11 -2.13 24.50 32.90
CA TRP A 11 -1.33 23.46 33.53
C TRP A 11 -0.47 22.71 32.52
N PHE A 12 -1.01 22.31 31.38
CA PHE A 12 -0.25 21.66 30.30
C PHE A 12 0.84 22.60 29.76
N LYS A 13 0.51 23.87 29.45
CA LYS A 13 1.50 24.88 29.02
C LYS A 13 2.63 25.07 30.04
N TRP A 14 2.31 25.04 31.34
CA TRP A 14 3.34 25.09 32.38
C TRP A 14 4.17 23.80 32.43
N LYS A 15 3.53 22.63 32.25
CA LYS A 15 4.21 21.32 32.23
C LYS A 15 5.10 21.12 31.00
N THR A 16 4.86 21.81 29.89
CA THR A 16 5.69 21.76 28.68
C THR A 16 6.99 22.57 28.80
N LEU A 17 7.09 23.49 29.76
CA LEU A 17 8.30 24.30 29.93
C LEU A 17 9.51 23.45 30.35
N ARG A 18 10.62 23.61 29.62
CA ARG A 18 11.90 22.93 29.89
C ARG A 18 12.73 23.71 30.90
N LEU A 19 12.42 23.52 32.18
CA LEU A 19 13.11 24.14 33.30
C LEU A 19 14.35 23.31 33.70
N PRO A 20 15.48 23.93 34.10
CA PRO A 20 16.75 23.23 34.31
C PRO A 20 16.75 22.22 35.48
N TRP A 21 15.88 22.40 36.48
CA TRP A 21 15.72 21.48 37.62
C TRP A 21 14.77 20.31 37.33
N ARG A 22 14.10 20.31 36.18
CA ARG A 22 13.09 19.30 35.83
C ARG A 22 13.70 18.22 34.95
N LYS A 23 13.45 16.95 35.29
CA LYS A 23 13.95 15.79 34.52
C LYS A 23 12.95 15.22 33.52
N THR A 24 11.66 15.54 33.68
CA THR A 24 10.55 15.04 32.86
C THR A 24 9.75 16.19 32.26
N PHE A 25 9.57 16.15 30.95
CA PHE A 25 8.93 17.21 30.18
C PHE A 25 7.68 16.67 29.52
N LEU A 26 6.59 17.43 29.59
CA LEU A 26 5.41 17.13 28.80
C LEU A 26 5.70 17.61 27.37
N VAL A 27 5.50 16.74 26.39
CA VAL A 27 5.75 17.06 24.98
C VAL A 27 4.44 17.36 24.27
N GLY A 28 3.39 16.58 24.55
CA GLY A 28 2.08 16.81 23.98
C GLY A 28 1.01 15.86 24.51
N PHE A 29 -0.14 15.89 23.87
CA PHE A 29 -1.28 15.05 24.19
C PHE A 29 -2.00 14.64 22.91
N ASP A 30 -2.67 13.49 22.95
CA ASP A 30 -3.51 13.04 21.84
C ASP A 30 -4.97 13.46 21.99
N LEU A 31 -5.75 13.22 20.93
CA LEU A 31 -7.19 13.48 20.91
C LEU A 31 -7.99 12.59 21.87
N SER A 32 -7.43 11.47 22.35
CA SER A 32 -8.03 10.63 23.40
C SER A 32 -7.71 11.09 24.83
N GLY A 33 -6.83 12.08 24.98
CA GLY A 33 -6.41 12.63 26.27
C GLY A 33 -5.28 11.87 26.95
N ASN A 34 -4.55 11.01 26.22
CA ASN A 34 -3.27 10.48 26.69
C ASN A 34 -2.21 11.59 26.62
N THR A 35 -1.26 11.57 27.55
CA THR A 35 -0.19 12.57 27.63
C THR A 35 1.15 11.93 27.35
N PHE A 36 1.99 12.62 26.58
CA PHE A 36 3.26 12.12 26.09
C PHE A 36 4.40 12.91 26.73
N TRP A 37 5.34 12.18 27.29
CA TRP A 37 6.40 12.72 28.12
C TRP A 37 7.77 12.27 27.62
N GLU A 38 8.75 13.12 27.81
CA GLU A 38 10.14 12.86 27.49
C GLU A 38 11.01 13.11 28.73
N PHE A 39 12.00 12.25 28.98
CA PHE A 39 12.87 12.36 30.15
C PHE A 39 14.26 11.79 29.89
N LYS A 40 15.24 12.23 30.69
CA LYS A 40 16.59 11.64 30.70
C LYS A 40 16.60 10.41 31.58
N ASP A 41 17.04 9.28 31.03
CA ASP A 41 17.30 8.09 31.83
C ASP A 41 18.59 8.27 32.63
N ALA A 42 18.63 7.73 33.85
CA ALA A 42 19.83 7.73 34.67
C ALA A 42 20.86 6.70 34.15
N LEU A 43 20.38 5.59 33.59
CA LEU A 43 21.22 4.49 33.11
C LEU A 43 21.70 4.67 31.65
N ASN A 44 20.92 5.38 30.83
CA ASN A 44 21.25 5.60 29.43
C ASN A 44 21.13 7.09 29.09
N THR A 45 22.22 7.82 29.29
CA THR A 45 22.30 9.28 29.11
C THR A 45 22.34 9.69 27.63
N ASN A 46 22.64 8.77 26.71
CA ASN A 46 22.86 9.09 25.30
C ASN A 46 21.56 9.45 24.55
N ARG A 47 20.39 9.07 25.08
CA ARG A 47 19.10 9.31 24.43
C ARG A 47 18.01 9.69 25.43
N MET A 48 17.21 10.67 25.04
CA MET A 48 15.96 10.99 25.75
C MET A 48 14.96 9.85 25.58
N ARG A 49 14.44 9.33 26.70
CA ARG A 49 13.39 8.32 26.70
C ARG A 49 12.03 8.98 26.61
N ARG A 50 11.12 8.33 25.89
CA ARG A 50 9.75 8.78 25.65
C ARG A 50 8.78 7.81 26.31
N ILE A 51 7.75 8.32 26.96
CA ILE A 51 6.73 7.51 27.64
C ILE A 51 5.34 8.13 27.44
N VAL A 52 4.34 7.27 27.35
CA VAL A 52 2.93 7.65 27.33
C VAL A 52 2.32 7.43 28.71
N LYS A 53 1.54 8.40 29.18
CA LYS A 53 0.66 8.26 30.34
C LYS A 53 -0.76 8.25 29.85
N TYR A 54 -1.40 7.09 30.02
CA TYR A 54 -2.76 6.87 29.59
C TYR A 54 -3.77 7.60 30.49
N ASN A 55 -4.90 7.95 29.92
CA ASN A 55 -5.99 8.57 30.65
C ASN A 55 -6.62 7.57 31.64
N ASN A 56 -6.90 8.02 32.85
CA ASN A 56 -7.46 7.23 33.95
C ASN A 56 -8.87 6.68 33.62
N LYS A 57 -9.50 7.16 32.55
CA LYS A 57 -10.83 6.72 32.09
C LYS A 57 -10.83 5.33 31.46
N THR A 58 -9.69 4.87 30.94
CA THR A 58 -9.57 3.53 30.36
C THR A 58 -9.14 2.55 31.43
N PRO A 59 -9.96 1.53 31.78
CA PRO A 59 -9.67 0.62 32.88
C PRO A 59 -8.51 -0.33 32.59
N HIS A 60 -8.29 -0.67 31.31
CA HIS A 60 -7.22 -1.57 30.90
C HIS A 60 -6.30 -0.94 29.84
N TYR A 61 -4.99 -1.14 30.00
CA TYR A 61 -3.99 -0.54 29.11
C TYR A 61 -3.95 -1.17 27.72
N SER A 62 -4.41 -2.42 27.55
CA SER A 62 -4.49 -3.07 26.23
C SER A 62 -5.47 -2.37 25.30
N ASP A 63 -6.51 -1.74 25.86
CA ASP A 63 -7.60 -1.17 25.08
C ASP A 63 -7.27 0.24 24.59
N VAL A 64 -6.14 0.79 25.05
CA VAL A 64 -5.70 2.13 24.68
C VAL A 64 -5.12 2.12 23.28
N LYS A 65 -5.89 2.65 22.33
CA LYS A 65 -5.47 2.84 20.94
C LYS A 65 -4.71 4.14 20.79
N VAL A 66 -3.38 4.05 20.74
CA VAL A 66 -2.51 5.19 20.41
C VAL A 66 -2.42 5.35 18.89
N THR A 67 -2.47 6.59 18.39
CA THR A 67 -2.36 6.83 16.94
C THR A 67 -0.99 6.41 16.38
N PRO A 68 -0.88 6.04 15.09
CA PRO A 68 0.40 5.67 14.49
C PRO A 68 1.46 6.77 14.54
N GLN A 69 1.06 8.05 14.42
CA GLN A 69 1.97 9.19 14.52
C GLN A 69 2.64 9.26 15.90
N TRP A 70 1.86 9.10 16.97
CA TRP A 70 2.38 9.04 18.33
C TRP A 70 3.23 7.78 18.56
N HIS A 71 2.92 6.65 17.93
CA HIS A 71 3.77 5.45 17.98
C HIS A 71 5.14 5.69 17.35
N GLN A 72 5.21 6.37 16.20
CA GLN A 72 6.49 6.72 15.55
C GLN A 72 7.33 7.60 16.47
N TRP A 73 6.69 8.59 17.08
CA TRP A 73 7.35 9.45 18.06
C TRP A 73 7.84 8.65 19.29
N LEU A 74 7.01 7.78 19.88
CA LEU A 74 7.43 6.92 21.01
C LEU A 74 8.60 5.98 20.66
N ARG A 75 8.67 5.52 19.40
CA ARG A 75 9.75 4.65 18.91
C ARG A 75 10.99 5.41 18.44
N ASN A 76 10.98 6.75 18.51
CA ASN A 76 11.99 7.63 17.94
C ASN A 76 12.28 7.39 16.45
N THR A 77 11.30 6.95 15.68
CA THR A 77 11.36 7.04 14.21
C THR A 77 11.07 8.45 13.70
N ARG A 78 10.47 9.29 14.54
CA ARG A 78 10.21 10.71 14.26
C ARG A 78 10.75 11.57 15.39
N ASP A 79 11.45 12.65 15.05
CA ASP A 79 12.02 13.57 16.04
C ASP A 79 10.94 14.46 16.67
N GLU A 80 10.20 15.17 15.83
CA GLU A 80 9.16 16.11 16.24
C GLU A 80 7.85 15.40 16.63
N PRO A 81 7.22 15.78 17.77
CA PRO A 81 5.94 15.20 18.16
C PRO A 81 4.82 15.60 17.19
N PRO A 82 3.79 14.76 17.01
CA PRO A 82 2.66 15.10 16.17
C PRO A 82 1.83 16.23 16.77
N THR A 83 1.49 17.21 15.94
CA THR A 83 0.70 18.37 16.37
C THR A 83 -0.78 18.04 16.47
N ILE A 84 -1.55 18.85 17.21
CA ILE A 84 -3.01 18.64 17.34
C ILE A 84 -3.71 18.80 15.98
N GLN A 85 -3.26 19.75 15.16
CA GLN A 85 -3.79 19.96 13.81
C GLN A 85 -3.52 18.77 12.90
N GLU A 86 -2.31 18.22 12.95
CA GLU A 86 -1.93 17.02 12.20
C GLU A 86 -2.80 15.82 12.59
N GLN A 87 -3.06 15.63 13.88
CA GLN A 87 -3.95 14.58 14.38
C GLN A 87 -5.39 14.77 13.88
N GLN A 88 -5.91 16.00 13.89
CA GLN A 88 -7.25 16.31 13.38
C GLN A 88 -7.35 16.06 11.87
N HIS A 89 -6.34 16.48 11.12
CA HIS A 89 -6.25 16.26 9.68
C HIS A 89 -6.22 14.76 9.36
N ASP A 90 -5.54 13.95 10.16
CA ASP A 90 -5.46 12.51 9.94
C ASP A 90 -6.81 11.82 10.15
N ILE A 91 -7.62 12.29 11.11
CA ILE A 91 -9.01 11.82 11.29
C ILE A 91 -9.86 12.21 10.06
N SER A 92 -9.78 13.45 9.60
CA SER A 92 -10.55 13.88 8.41
C SER A 92 -10.12 13.09 7.17
N ARG A 93 -8.82 12.84 7.00
CA ARG A 93 -8.27 12.02 5.92
C ARG A 93 -8.81 10.59 5.97
N GLN A 94 -8.83 9.96 7.14
CA GLN A 94 -9.38 8.62 7.32
C GLN A 94 -10.88 8.57 6.97
N ALA A 95 -11.65 9.59 7.37
CA ALA A 95 -13.07 9.67 7.03
C ALA A 95 -13.30 9.81 5.52
N MET A 96 -12.54 10.69 4.85
CA MET A 96 -12.59 10.86 3.40
C MET A 96 -12.20 9.57 2.66
N MET A 97 -11.13 8.92 3.11
CA MET A 97 -10.64 7.68 2.51
C MET A 97 -11.69 6.55 2.57
N LYS A 98 -12.41 6.43 3.69
CA LYS A 98 -13.50 5.44 3.83
C LYS A 98 -14.64 5.70 2.85
N ARG A 99 -15.03 6.96 2.66
CA ARG A 99 -16.05 7.34 1.67
C ARG A 99 -15.59 7.00 0.25
N LEU A 100 -14.38 7.41 -0.12
CA LEU A 100 -13.84 7.14 -1.45
C LEU A 100 -13.70 5.64 -1.73
N ALA A 101 -13.32 4.85 -0.72
CA ALA A 101 -13.27 3.40 -0.82
C ALA A 101 -14.67 2.81 -1.11
N ALA A 102 -15.70 3.24 -0.37
CA ALA A 102 -17.07 2.78 -0.63
C ALA A 102 -17.56 3.12 -2.05
N GLU A 103 -17.31 4.34 -2.52
CA GLU A 103 -17.67 4.72 -3.89
C GLU A 103 -16.87 3.92 -4.95
N ALA A 104 -15.64 3.50 -4.63
CA ALA A 104 -14.85 2.64 -5.52
C ALA A 104 -15.39 1.21 -5.54
N ASP A 105 -15.81 0.68 -4.39
CA ASP A 105 -16.43 -0.64 -4.27
C ASP A 105 -17.78 -0.67 -5.02
N GLU A 106 -18.59 0.39 -4.94
CA GLU A 106 -19.81 0.53 -5.75
C GLU A 106 -19.51 0.55 -7.26
N ARG A 107 -18.49 1.30 -7.67
CA ARG A 107 -18.02 1.33 -9.07
C ARG A 107 -17.46 -0.02 -9.52
N TRP A 108 -16.90 -0.81 -8.61
CA TRP A 108 -16.43 -2.16 -8.90
C TRP A 108 -17.59 -3.14 -9.03
N ASN A 109 -18.53 -3.13 -8.09
CA ASN A 109 -19.70 -4.02 -8.06
C ASN A 109 -20.70 -3.74 -9.19
N SER A 110 -20.79 -2.50 -9.67
CA SER A 110 -21.65 -2.12 -10.80
C SER A 110 -21.08 -2.53 -12.16
N LYS A 111 -19.79 -2.86 -12.26
CA LYS A 111 -19.25 -3.43 -13.49
C LYS A 111 -19.75 -4.88 -13.58
N PRO A 112 -20.47 -5.25 -14.66
CA PRO A 112 -20.92 -6.63 -14.82
C PRO A 112 -19.71 -7.55 -14.83
N SER A 113 -19.67 -8.48 -13.87
CA SER A 113 -18.61 -9.47 -13.79
C SER A 113 -18.62 -10.28 -15.07
N PHE A 114 -17.50 -10.30 -15.80
CA PHE A 114 -17.35 -11.10 -17.00
C PHE A 114 -17.50 -12.62 -16.72
N LEU A 115 -17.26 -13.03 -15.47
CA LEU A 115 -17.40 -14.41 -15.00
C LEU A 115 -18.84 -14.77 -14.66
N ASP A 116 -19.67 -13.80 -14.27
CA ASP A 116 -21.12 -13.96 -14.12
C ASP A 116 -21.77 -13.68 -15.48
N GLY A 117 -21.30 -14.41 -16.50
CA GLY A 117 -22.03 -14.51 -17.74
C GLY A 117 -23.43 -15.00 -17.41
N PRO A 118 -24.48 -14.61 -18.17
CA PRO A 118 -25.74 -15.31 -18.04
C PRO A 118 -25.43 -16.81 -18.09
N SER A 119 -26.24 -17.63 -17.42
CA SER A 119 -26.46 -19.01 -17.82
C SER A 119 -26.93 -19.00 -19.28
N ARG A 120 -26.03 -18.66 -20.19
CA ARG A 120 -26.07 -18.95 -21.59
C ARG A 120 -25.97 -20.44 -21.48
N ASN A 121 -27.08 -21.12 -21.75
CA ASN A 121 -27.12 -22.45 -22.30
C ASN A 121 -25.79 -22.67 -23.05
N GLN A 122 -24.76 -23.14 -22.36
CA GLN A 122 -23.66 -23.76 -23.03
C GLN A 122 -24.36 -25.00 -23.54
N PRO A 123 -24.58 -25.15 -24.85
CA PRO A 123 -24.93 -26.46 -25.35
C PRO A 123 -23.86 -27.37 -24.75
N GLN A 124 -24.29 -28.34 -23.94
CA GLN A 124 -23.36 -29.33 -23.39
C GLN A 124 -22.47 -29.76 -24.55
N PRO A 125 -21.14 -29.73 -24.40
CA PRO A 125 -20.24 -30.06 -25.49
C PRO A 125 -20.75 -31.34 -26.13
N ALA A 126 -21.09 -31.28 -27.43
CA ALA A 126 -21.72 -32.36 -28.18
C ALA A 126 -20.75 -33.55 -28.42
N ILE A 127 -19.75 -33.69 -27.57
CA ILE A 127 -18.87 -34.84 -27.45
C ILE A 127 -19.52 -35.74 -26.39
N GLY A 128 -20.76 -36.13 -26.64
CA GLY A 128 -21.25 -37.41 -26.16
C GLY A 128 -20.80 -38.41 -27.21
N VAL A 129 -19.64 -39.04 -26.99
CA VAL A 129 -19.23 -40.21 -27.77
C VAL A 129 -20.28 -41.29 -27.48
N LYS A 130 -21.29 -41.38 -28.34
CA LYS A 130 -22.21 -42.51 -28.42
C LYS A 130 -21.54 -43.61 -29.23
N ASP A 131 -20.41 -44.12 -28.75
CA ASP A 131 -19.91 -45.40 -29.22
C ASP A 131 -20.56 -46.49 -28.37
N PRO A 132 -21.34 -47.42 -28.96
CA PRO A 132 -21.94 -48.54 -28.23
C PRO A 132 -20.92 -49.59 -27.76
N GLY A 133 -19.61 -49.31 -27.87
CA GLY A 133 -18.52 -50.18 -27.41
C GLY A 133 -17.73 -49.66 -26.21
N GLY A 134 -18.08 -48.50 -25.64
CA GLY A 134 -17.27 -47.80 -24.63
C GLY A 134 -17.49 -48.20 -23.17
N TYR A 135 -18.30 -49.23 -22.88
CA TYR A 135 -18.44 -49.76 -21.52
C TYR A 135 -17.34 -50.80 -21.26
N MET A 136 -16.14 -50.32 -20.96
CA MET A 136 -15.29 -51.04 -20.01
C MET A 136 -15.26 -50.23 -18.73
N GLU A 137 -15.76 -50.82 -17.64
CA GLU A 137 -15.45 -50.36 -16.30
C GLU A 137 -13.93 -50.44 -16.12
N GLN A 138 -13.29 -49.28 -16.12
CA GLN A 138 -11.90 -49.16 -15.76
C GLN A 138 -11.81 -49.33 -14.23
N THR A 139 -11.71 -50.58 -13.81
CA THR A 139 -11.28 -50.93 -12.46
C THR A 139 -9.78 -50.64 -12.37
N GLU A 140 -9.41 -49.45 -11.89
CA GLU A 140 -8.34 -49.20 -10.91
C GLU A 140 -8.02 -47.69 -10.79
N PRO A 141 -7.63 -47.20 -9.60
CA PRO A 141 -7.34 -45.79 -9.38
C PRO A 141 -5.85 -45.51 -9.67
N GLU A 142 -5.52 -45.11 -10.90
CA GLU A 142 -4.16 -44.64 -11.18
C GLU A 142 -4.05 -43.15 -10.85
N GLN A 143 -3.45 -42.89 -9.68
CA GLN A 143 -2.93 -41.59 -9.29
C GLN A 143 -1.91 -41.11 -10.33
N GLN A 144 -1.84 -39.79 -10.50
CA GLN A 144 -0.80 -39.04 -11.22
C GLN A 144 -1.05 -38.82 -12.72
N GLN A 145 -1.90 -37.84 -13.04
CA GLN A 145 -1.65 -37.00 -14.22
C GLN A 145 -1.20 -35.62 -13.77
N GLY A 146 0.11 -35.41 -13.93
CA GLY A 146 0.81 -34.19 -13.62
C GLY A 146 0.32 -33.01 -14.44
N VAL A 147 0.29 -31.86 -13.77
CA VAL A 147 0.25 -30.53 -14.36
C VAL A 147 1.37 -30.44 -15.39
N ARG A 148 1.03 -30.47 -16.68
CA ARG A 148 1.98 -30.06 -17.73
C ARG A 148 2.07 -28.54 -17.69
N SER A 149 3.08 -28.04 -16.96
CA SER A 149 3.59 -26.69 -17.17
C SER A 149 3.93 -26.53 -18.64
N ALA A 150 3.26 -25.60 -19.32
CA ALA A 150 3.66 -25.13 -20.63
C ALA A 150 5.00 -24.40 -20.49
N VAL A 151 6.08 -25.16 -20.64
CA VAL A 151 7.41 -24.61 -20.90
C VAL A 151 7.60 -24.78 -22.40
N ASP A 152 7.57 -23.66 -23.11
CA ASP A 152 7.89 -23.58 -24.54
C ASP A 152 9.26 -24.21 -24.84
N GLU A 153 9.41 -24.70 -26.07
CA GLU A 153 10.61 -25.36 -26.59
C GLU A 153 11.92 -24.58 -26.27
N PRO A 154 13.02 -25.29 -25.94
CA PRO A 154 14.25 -24.69 -25.41
C PRO A 154 14.90 -23.66 -26.34
N GLU A 155 14.69 -23.75 -27.66
CA GLU A 155 15.20 -22.77 -28.63
C GLU A 155 14.61 -21.36 -28.45
N LYS A 156 13.36 -21.24 -27.98
CA LYS A 156 12.73 -19.92 -27.76
C LYS A 156 13.24 -19.23 -26.50
N VAL A 157 13.65 -20.01 -25.51
CA VAL A 157 14.20 -19.50 -24.24
C VAL A 157 15.62 -18.95 -24.45
N GLU A 158 16.40 -19.60 -25.32
CA GLU A 158 17.74 -19.11 -25.69
C GLU A 158 17.69 -17.84 -26.54
N ALA A 159 16.75 -17.72 -27.49
CA ALA A 159 16.57 -16.51 -28.30
C ALA A 159 16.16 -15.27 -27.47
N ALA A 160 15.34 -15.46 -26.43
CA ALA A 160 14.94 -14.39 -25.51
C ALA A 160 16.10 -13.88 -24.63
N SER A 161 17.06 -14.74 -24.29
CA SER A 161 18.25 -14.35 -23.51
C SER A 161 19.27 -13.52 -24.28
N GLN A 162 19.20 -13.54 -25.62
CA GLN A 162 20.09 -12.79 -26.53
C GLN A 162 19.49 -11.46 -27.02
N GLY A 163 18.35 -11.03 -26.47
CA GLY A 163 17.82 -9.67 -26.69
C GLY A 163 17.25 -9.39 -28.09
N LYS A 164 16.95 -10.42 -28.89
CA LYS A 164 16.18 -10.24 -30.13
C LYS A 164 14.68 -10.43 -29.85
N GLN A 165 13.97 -9.33 -29.65
CA GLN A 165 12.51 -9.30 -29.67
C GLN A 165 12.02 -8.85 -31.04
N GLU A 166 12.00 -9.75 -32.01
CA GLU A 166 11.19 -9.57 -33.22
C GLU A 166 10.13 -10.68 -33.27
N GLY A 167 8.85 -10.29 -33.22
CA GLY A 167 7.73 -11.13 -33.68
C GLY A 167 6.88 -11.89 -32.64
N LEU A 168 6.93 -11.57 -31.33
CA LEU A 168 6.22 -12.35 -30.31
C LEU A 168 4.86 -11.83 -29.83
N ASP A 169 4.22 -10.87 -30.53
CA ASP A 169 2.80 -10.59 -30.27
C ASP A 169 2.06 -10.15 -31.54
N GLU A 170 1.84 -11.10 -32.44
CA GLU A 170 0.80 -10.95 -33.46
C GLU A 170 -0.43 -11.77 -33.04
N GLY A 171 -1.11 -11.26 -32.01
CA GLY A 171 -2.43 -11.70 -31.60
C GLY A 171 -3.48 -11.60 -32.71
N ARG A 172 -4.37 -12.59 -32.71
CA ARG A 172 -5.44 -12.95 -33.65
C ARG A 172 -6.57 -11.92 -33.83
N PHE A 173 -6.28 -10.66 -34.16
CA PHE A 173 -7.33 -9.67 -34.43
C PHE A 173 -6.92 -8.58 -35.44
N LYS A 174 -6.70 -8.95 -36.70
CA LYS A 174 -6.77 -7.98 -37.82
C LYS A 174 -8.21 -7.86 -38.29
N GLY A 175 -8.98 -7.05 -37.56
CA GLY A 175 -10.25 -6.49 -38.04
C GLY A 175 -9.97 -5.22 -38.84
N THR A 176 -10.06 -5.30 -40.17
CA THR A 176 -10.05 -4.15 -41.07
C THR A 176 -11.27 -3.27 -40.77
N LYS A 177 -11.11 -2.10 -40.13
CA LYS A 177 -11.92 -0.89 -40.37
C LYS A 177 -11.19 0.37 -39.88
N THR A 178 -10.74 1.17 -40.84
CA THR A 178 -10.51 2.60 -40.70
C THR A 178 -11.81 3.28 -40.25
N LYS A 179 -11.76 3.98 -39.11
CA LYS A 179 -12.69 5.05 -38.79
C LYS A 179 -11.90 6.12 -38.03
N ASP A 180 -11.77 7.27 -38.67
CA ASP A 180 -11.13 8.47 -38.12
C ASP A 180 -11.79 8.85 -36.79
N ARG A 181 -11.11 8.53 -35.69
CA ARG A 181 -11.47 8.97 -34.35
C ARG A 181 -10.74 10.28 -34.11
N LYS A 182 -11.47 11.39 -33.96
CA LYS A 182 -10.89 12.69 -33.60
C LYS A 182 -10.01 12.51 -32.35
N PRO A 183 -8.78 13.09 -32.31
CA PRO A 183 -7.84 12.87 -31.23
C PRO A 183 -8.40 13.41 -29.91
N ASN A 184 -8.21 12.64 -28.84
CA ASN A 184 -8.64 13.00 -27.50
C ASN A 184 -7.67 14.06 -26.93
N PRO A 185 -8.13 15.16 -26.31
CA PRO A 185 -7.25 16.24 -25.82
C PRO A 185 -6.23 15.82 -24.76
N TRP A 186 -6.42 14.63 -24.17
CA TRP A 186 -5.60 14.10 -23.09
C TRP A 186 -4.47 13.17 -23.55
N ASP A 187 -4.38 12.87 -24.85
CA ASP A 187 -3.35 11.98 -25.40
C ASP A 187 -1.97 12.66 -25.51
N GLN A 188 -1.92 13.99 -25.45
CA GLN A 188 -0.67 14.77 -25.52
C GLN A 188 0.07 14.84 -24.17
N ALA A 189 -0.59 14.51 -23.05
CA ALA A 189 -0.03 14.65 -21.71
C ALA A 189 0.57 13.35 -21.15
N ARG A 190 0.46 12.23 -21.87
CA ARG A 190 1.04 10.95 -21.43
C ARG A 190 2.33 10.70 -22.22
N PRO A 191 3.51 10.62 -21.58
CA PRO A 191 4.66 10.05 -22.25
C PRO A 191 4.29 8.64 -22.74
N LYS A 192 4.47 8.38 -24.04
CA LYS A 192 4.33 7.04 -24.60
C LYS A 192 5.41 6.15 -23.96
N GLY A 193 4.99 5.24 -23.09
CA GLY A 193 5.87 4.27 -22.44
C GLY A 193 5.35 3.82 -21.08
N ASN A 194 5.81 2.66 -20.60
CA ASN A 194 5.53 2.21 -19.25
C ASN A 194 6.16 3.15 -18.22
N ALA A 195 5.53 3.30 -17.05
CA ALA A 195 6.06 4.10 -15.95
C ALA A 195 7.38 3.48 -15.44
N GLY A 196 8.51 3.92 -16.00
CA GLY A 196 9.85 3.40 -15.71
C GLY A 196 10.80 3.39 -16.90
N GLU A 197 10.31 3.38 -18.14
CA GLU A 197 11.17 3.25 -19.35
C GLU A 197 12.11 4.45 -19.55
N ASN A 198 11.73 5.64 -19.09
CA ASN A 198 12.54 6.85 -19.18
C ASN A 198 13.44 7.09 -17.96
N TRP A 199 13.44 6.19 -16.97
CA TRP A 199 14.27 6.33 -15.77
C TRP A 199 15.59 5.58 -15.97
N GLN A 200 16.66 6.33 -16.22
CA GLN A 200 18.03 5.81 -16.20
C GLN A 200 18.79 6.51 -15.05
N PRO A 201 19.45 5.77 -14.14
CA PRO A 201 20.27 6.39 -13.10
C PRO A 201 21.47 7.09 -13.74
N ALA A 202 21.73 8.34 -13.34
CA ALA A 202 22.97 9.02 -13.73
C ALA A 202 24.18 8.27 -13.15
N GLY A 203 25.18 7.98 -13.98
CA GLY A 203 26.43 7.36 -13.56
C GLY A 203 27.15 8.25 -12.55
N TRP A 204 27.50 7.70 -11.39
CA TRP A 204 28.24 8.43 -10.35
C TRP A 204 29.65 8.77 -10.84
N THR A 205 29.90 10.04 -11.15
CA THR A 205 31.23 10.56 -11.48
C THR A 205 31.76 11.41 -10.32
N PRO A 206 32.77 10.96 -9.57
CA PRO A 206 33.37 11.80 -8.52
C PRO A 206 34.09 13.00 -9.15
N MET A 207 33.79 14.21 -8.68
CA MET A 207 34.52 15.41 -9.12
C MET A 207 35.97 15.36 -8.62
N PRO A 208 36.97 15.67 -9.46
CA PRO A 208 38.35 15.77 -9.03
C PRO A 208 38.53 16.95 -8.07
N ALA A 209 39.17 16.70 -6.93
CA ALA A 209 39.44 17.70 -5.91
C ALA A 209 40.30 18.86 -6.46
N GLN A 210 39.79 20.09 -6.37
CA GLN A 210 40.59 21.29 -6.63
C GLN A 210 41.65 21.43 -5.53
N ARG A 211 42.93 21.28 -5.89
CA ARG A 211 44.04 21.71 -5.03
C ARG A 211 44.17 23.23 -5.14
N GLY A 212 43.82 23.93 -4.06
CA GLY A 212 44.14 25.35 -3.90
C GLY A 212 45.65 25.55 -3.84
N ARG A 213 46.13 26.59 -4.52
CA ARG A 213 47.45 27.19 -4.29
C ARG A 213 47.37 28.20 -3.17
#